data_AF-V9L991-F1
#
_entry.id   AF-V9L991-F1
#
_cell.length_a   1.000
_cell.length_b   1.000
_cell.length_c   1.000
_cell.angle_alpha   90.00
_cell.angle_beta   90.00
_cell.angle_gamma   90.00
#
_symmetry.space_group_name_H-M   'P 1'
#
loop_
_entity.id
_entity.type
_entity.pdbx_description
1 polymer ?
#
loop_
_entity_poly.entity_id
_entity_poly.type
_entity_poly.pdbx_seq_one_letter_code
_entity_poly.pdbx_strand_id
1 'polypeptide(L)'
;QRWGPQSACRFSLFMGIFSCIYSALQGFRSSYILYKGFQESSFSEFISMMLSSAIALLMLIASATVSDGLNVWCNSVTDEGNMTISCRDAQEEPLNLRGVNPLFYDHFGTAQFGLWCAWVVWIVLAFLAFLKISHSCNRDDVSLRYKETLLTQQSQGFHGNVTSVFV
;
A
#
# COMPACT_ATOMS: atom_id res chain seq x y z
N GLN A 1 14.51 20.54 -25.91
CA GLN A 1 13.31 19.69 -25.73
C GLN A 1 13.02 19.57 -24.24
N ARG A 2 11.79 19.81 -23.79
CA ARG A 2 11.39 19.64 -22.37
C ARG A 2 10.82 18.24 -22.21
N TRP A 3 11.63 17.35 -21.65
CA TRP A 3 11.27 15.96 -21.39
C TRP A 3 10.26 15.88 -20.26
N GLY A 4 9.01 15.59 -20.59
CA GLY A 4 7.91 15.41 -19.64
C GLY A 4 7.51 16.67 -18.84
N PRO A 5 6.28 16.71 -18.31
CA PRO A 5 5.88 17.78 -17.41
C PRO A 5 6.62 17.63 -16.06
N GLN A 6 7.27 18.71 -15.58
CA GLN A 6 7.96 18.70 -14.27
C GLN A 6 7.05 18.30 -13.10
N SER A 7 5.73 18.49 -13.25
CA SER A 7 4.74 18.09 -12.25
C SER A 7 4.72 16.57 -12.01
N ALA A 8 4.92 15.75 -13.05
CA ALA A 8 4.93 14.29 -12.93
C ALA A 8 6.12 13.77 -12.10
N CYS A 9 7.31 14.32 -12.34
CA CYS A 9 8.51 13.97 -11.58
C CYS A 9 8.39 14.38 -10.10
N ARG A 10 7.93 15.62 -9.85
CA ARG A 10 7.70 16.11 -8.47
C ARG A 10 6.63 15.30 -7.74
N PHE A 11 5.58 14.90 -8.44
CA PHE A 11 4.51 14.06 -7.90
C PHE A 11 5.05 12.70 -7.45
N SER A 12 5.79 11.99 -8.32
CA SER A 12 6.34 10.67 -8.00
C SER A 12 7.32 10.74 -6.82
N LEU A 13 8.15 11.77 -6.75
CA LEU A 13 9.11 11.97 -5.66
C LEU A 13 8.39 12.25 -4.32
N PHE A 14 7.41 13.14 -4.33
CA PHE A 14 6.61 13.45 -3.14
C PHE A 14 5.85 12.21 -2.64
N MET A 15 5.24 11.44 -3.54
CA MET A 15 4.53 10.22 -3.19
C MET A 15 5.45 9.14 -2.62
N GLY A 16 6.65 8.97 -3.18
CA GLY A 16 7.66 8.06 -2.64
C GLY A 16 8.07 8.43 -1.21
N ILE A 17 8.36 9.71 -0.95
CA ILE A 17 8.72 10.19 0.40
C ILE A 17 7.56 10.00 1.37
N PHE A 18 6.35 10.41 0.98
CA PHE A 18 5.15 10.28 1.81
C PHE A 18 4.88 8.81 2.17
N SER A 19 4.98 7.92 1.19
CA SER A 19 4.87 6.46 1.38
C SER A 19 5.89 5.93 2.38
N CYS A 20 7.16 6.34 2.27
CA CYS A 20 8.22 5.92 3.21
C CYS A 20 7.93 6.39 4.65
N ILE A 21 7.55 7.66 4.82
CA ILE A 21 7.21 8.21 6.14
C ILE A 21 6.01 7.47 6.74
N TYR A 22 4.96 7.27 5.94
CA TYR A 22 3.75 6.60 6.41
C TYR A 22 4.02 5.12 6.76
N SER A 23 4.84 4.42 5.97
CA SER A 23 5.28 3.05 6.27
C SER A 23 6.06 2.97 7.58
N ALA A 24 6.98 3.93 7.83
CA ALA A 24 7.75 3.98 9.06
C ALA A 24 6.85 4.23 10.28
N LEU A 25 5.88 5.15 10.17
CA LEU A 25 4.89 5.41 11.22
C LEU A 25 4.01 4.19 11.49
N GLN A 26 3.52 3.53 10.44
CA GLN A 26 2.69 2.33 10.57
C GLN A 26 3.46 1.16 11.17
N GLY A 27 4.73 0.97 10.78
CA GLY A 27 5.61 -0.06 11.34
C GLY A 27 5.96 0.20 12.80
N PHE A 28 6.27 1.46 13.16
CA PHE A 28 6.51 1.86 14.54
C PHE A 28 5.28 1.62 15.42
N ARG A 29 4.10 2.06 14.95
CA ARG A 29 2.83 1.84 15.65
C ARG A 29 2.59 0.34 15.87
N SER A 30 2.70 -0.47 14.82
CA SER A 30 2.50 -1.92 14.88
C SER A 30 3.45 -2.58 15.89
N SER A 31 4.72 -2.18 15.91
CA SER A 31 5.72 -2.68 16.85
C SER A 31 5.39 -2.28 18.29
N TYR A 32 4.96 -1.03 18.51
CA TYR A 32 4.57 -0.54 19.83
C TYR A 32 3.34 -1.28 20.39
N ILE A 33 2.34 -1.52 19.54
CA ILE A 33 1.14 -2.29 19.90
C ILE A 33 1.52 -3.70 20.31
N LEU A 34 2.39 -4.35 19.55
CA LEU A 34 2.85 -5.70 19.85
C LEU A 34 3.62 -5.75 21.19
N TYR A 35 4.46 -4.75 21.44
CA TYR A 35 5.20 -4.65 22.71
C TYR A 35 4.28 -4.43 23.92
N LYS A 36 3.24 -3.60 23.77
CA LYS A 36 2.31 -3.26 24.86
C LYS A 36 1.13 -4.23 25.00
N GLY A 37 0.91 -5.11 24.02
CA GLY A 37 -0.20 -6.06 23.97
C GLY A 37 -1.57 -5.39 23.82
N PHE A 38 -1.64 -4.17 23.28
CA PHE A 38 -2.91 -3.44 23.16
C PHE A 38 -3.74 -3.99 21.99
N GLN A 39 -5.04 -4.20 22.19
CA GLN A 39 -5.93 -4.54 21.06
C GLN A 39 -6.33 -3.25 20.36
N GLU A 40 -6.02 -3.14 19.08
CA GLU A 40 -6.47 -2.03 18.23
C GLU A 40 -7.98 -2.10 18.00
N SER A 41 -8.61 -0.95 17.94
CA SER A 41 -10.03 -0.85 17.61
C SER A 41 -10.26 -1.17 16.14
N SER A 42 -11.31 -1.94 15.81
CA SER A 42 -11.66 -2.33 14.44
C SER A 42 -11.81 -1.13 13.50
N PHE A 43 -12.28 0.02 14.00
CA PHE A 43 -12.36 1.27 13.23
C PHE A 43 -11.00 1.80 12.77
N SER A 44 -9.97 1.73 13.62
CA SER A 44 -8.62 2.17 13.23
C SER A 44 -8.05 1.29 12.12
N GLU A 45 -8.36 -0.01 12.14
CA GLU A 45 -7.90 -0.95 11.13
C GLU A 45 -8.59 -0.69 9.78
N PHE A 46 -9.87 -0.34 9.80
CA PHE A 46 -10.61 0.09 8.61
C PHE A 46 -10.01 1.35 7.97
N ILE A 47 -9.65 2.36 8.77
CA ILE A 47 -8.99 3.57 8.27
C ILE A 47 -7.62 3.24 7.67
N SER A 48 -6.84 2.36 8.31
CA SER A 48 -5.57 1.89 7.77
C SER A 48 -5.73 1.12 6.45
N MET A 49 -6.81 0.35 6.27
CA MET A 49 -7.13 -0.32 5.01
C MET A 49 -7.45 0.69 3.89
N MET A 50 -8.29 1.70 4.19
CA MET A 50 -8.62 2.77 3.24
C MET A 50 -7.40 3.60 2.84
N LEU A 51 -6.51 3.90 3.79
CA LEU A 51 -5.31 4.69 3.52
C LEU A 51 -4.26 3.89 2.74
N SER A 52 -4.04 2.62 3.10
CA SER A 52 -3.13 1.74 2.36
C SER A 52 -3.60 1.48 0.92
N SER A 53 -4.91 1.31 0.70
CA SER A 53 -5.45 1.17 -0.67
C SER A 53 -5.33 2.46 -1.48
N ALA A 54 -5.58 3.62 -0.88
CA ALA A 54 -5.38 4.92 -1.52
C ALA A 54 -3.90 5.12 -1.92
N ILE A 55 -2.96 4.81 -1.03
CA ILE A 55 -1.52 4.92 -1.33
C ILE A 55 -1.13 3.92 -2.41
N ALA A 56 -1.67 2.69 -2.42
CA ALA A 56 -1.45 1.72 -3.49
C ALA A 56 -1.87 2.28 -4.86
N LEU A 57 -3.05 2.92 -4.96
CA LEU A 57 -3.49 3.52 -6.22
C LEU A 57 -2.57 4.67 -6.67
N LEU A 58 -2.14 5.52 -5.74
CA LEU A 58 -1.22 6.62 -6.05
C LEU A 58 0.16 6.12 -6.50
N MET A 59 0.66 5.05 -5.87
CA MET A 59 1.91 4.40 -6.25
C MET A 59 1.81 3.70 -7.62
N LEU A 60 0.64 3.18 -7.99
CA LEU A 60 0.39 2.65 -9.33
C LEU A 60 0.53 3.76 -10.39
N ILE A 61 -0.09 4.91 -10.16
CA ILE A 61 -0.02 6.07 -11.06
C ILE A 61 1.43 6.55 -11.19
N ALA A 62 2.15 6.66 -10.08
CA ALA A 62 3.57 7.04 -10.09
C ALA A 62 4.42 6.03 -10.85
N SER A 63 4.23 4.72 -10.61
CA SER A 63 4.96 3.64 -11.29
C SER A 63 4.70 3.63 -12.80
N ALA A 64 3.44 3.79 -13.21
CA ALA A 64 3.05 3.86 -14.62
C ALA A 64 3.68 5.09 -15.30
N THR A 65 3.60 6.26 -14.66
CA THR A 65 4.19 7.51 -15.19
C THR A 65 5.69 7.41 -15.38
N VAL A 66 6.41 6.80 -14.42
CA VAL A 66 7.86 6.59 -14.51
C VAL A 66 8.20 5.55 -15.59
N SER A 67 7.40 4.49 -15.71
CA SER A 67 7.58 3.45 -16.73
C SER A 67 7.39 4.00 -18.15
N ASP A 68 6.33 4.78 -18.37
CA ASP A 68 6.06 5.45 -19.63
C ASP A 68 7.16 6.47 -19.95
N GLY A 69 7.63 7.20 -18.94
CA GLY A 69 8.75 8.13 -19.09
C GLY A 69 10.03 7.45 -19.56
N LEU A 70 10.35 6.27 -19.01
CA LEU A 70 11.51 5.48 -19.44
C LEU A 70 11.33 4.95 -20.87
N ASN A 71 10.13 4.49 -21.23
CA ASN A 71 9.84 3.99 -22.57
C ASN A 71 9.97 5.09 -23.65
N VAL A 72 9.41 6.28 -23.39
CA VAL A 72 9.54 7.44 -24.29
C VAL A 72 10.98 7.89 -24.43
N TRP A 73 11.73 7.93 -23.32
CA TRP A 73 13.16 8.23 -23.36
C TRP A 73 13.92 7.22 -24.20
N CYS A 74 13.65 5.94 -23.99
CA CYS A 74 14.29 4.85 -24.70
C CYS A 74 14.04 4.93 -26.21
N ASN A 75 12.79 5.12 -26.62
CA ASN A 75 12.42 5.28 -28.03
C ASN A 75 13.12 6.50 -28.66
N SER A 76 13.27 7.61 -27.94
CA SER A 76 13.95 8.77 -28.48
C SER A 76 15.47 8.60 -28.59
N VAL A 77 16.08 7.76 -27.76
CA VAL A 77 17.52 7.48 -27.81
C VAL A 77 17.84 6.47 -28.90
N THR A 78 16.96 5.49 -29.14
CA THR A 78 17.12 4.45 -30.17
C THR A 78 16.56 4.88 -31.55
N ASP A 79 16.31 6.18 -31.77
CA ASP A 79 15.71 6.73 -33.00
C ASP A 79 14.43 5.97 -33.42
N GLU A 80 13.48 5.88 -32.50
CA GLU A 80 12.22 5.11 -32.65
C GLU A 80 12.41 3.60 -32.89
N GLY A 81 13.55 3.04 -32.49
CA GLY A 81 13.87 1.62 -32.69
C GLY A 81 14.54 1.32 -34.03
N ASN A 82 14.95 2.36 -34.77
CA ASN A 82 15.71 2.25 -36.02
C ASN A 82 17.15 1.76 -35.77
N MET A 83 17.68 1.98 -34.56
CA MET A 83 19.00 1.50 -34.16
C MET A 83 18.89 0.10 -33.54
N THR A 84 19.70 -0.86 -34.01
CA THR A 84 19.71 -2.25 -33.51
C THR A 84 20.39 -2.43 -32.15
N ILE A 85 20.88 -1.33 -31.55
CA ILE A 85 21.60 -1.33 -30.27
C ILE A 85 20.60 -1.28 -29.12
N SER A 86 20.95 -1.90 -27.99
CA SER A 86 20.08 -1.84 -26.81
C SER A 86 20.01 -0.41 -26.27
N CYS A 87 18.89 -0.08 -25.63
CA CYS A 87 18.68 1.23 -24.99
C CYS A 87 19.78 1.61 -23.99
N ARG A 88 20.34 0.60 -23.33
CA ARG A 88 21.44 0.72 -22.38
C ARG A 88 22.75 1.05 -23.08
N ASP A 89 23.02 0.40 -24.21
CA ASP A 89 24.24 0.62 -25.00
C ASP A 89 24.16 1.94 -25.80
N ALA A 90 22.95 2.34 -26.21
CA ALA A 90 22.69 3.61 -26.90
C ALA A 90 22.97 4.85 -26.03
N GLN A 91 23.00 4.67 -24.70
CA GLN A 91 23.39 5.71 -23.76
C GLN A 91 24.91 5.97 -23.74
N GLU A 92 25.72 4.98 -24.13
CA GLU A 92 27.18 5.06 -24.08
C GLU A 92 27.79 5.67 -25.35
N GLU A 93 27.05 5.68 -26.47
CA GLU A 93 27.46 6.44 -27.65
C GLU A 93 27.39 7.95 -27.38
N PRO A 94 28.42 8.73 -27.76
CA PRO A 94 28.46 10.18 -27.60
C PRO A 94 27.56 10.88 -28.63
N LEU A 95 26.30 10.45 -28.75
CA LEU A 95 25.25 11.10 -29.51
C LEU A 95 24.83 12.38 -28.79
N ASN A 96 25.68 13.42 -28.81
CA ASN A 96 25.38 14.86 -28.64
C ASN A 96 24.34 15.31 -27.57
N LEU A 97 23.91 14.46 -26.62
CA LEU A 97 23.06 14.78 -25.48
C LEU A 97 23.97 15.33 -24.39
N ARG A 98 24.43 16.54 -24.64
CA ARG A 98 25.26 17.38 -23.77
C ARG A 98 24.60 17.51 -22.38
N GLY A 99 24.90 16.60 -21.46
CA GLY A 99 24.58 16.73 -20.03
C GLY A 99 23.91 15.54 -19.31
N VAL A 100 23.73 14.36 -19.91
CA VAL A 100 23.14 13.21 -19.21
C VAL A 100 24.24 12.22 -18.81
N ASN A 101 24.31 11.85 -17.51
CA ASN A 101 25.31 10.90 -17.02
C ASN A 101 25.16 9.53 -17.71
N PRO A 102 26.26 8.80 -18.00
CA PRO A 102 26.23 7.47 -18.62
C PRO A 102 25.56 6.38 -17.75
N LEU A 103 25.12 6.70 -16.52
CA LEU A 103 24.39 5.79 -15.62
C LEU A 103 22.90 6.15 -15.46
N PHE A 104 22.39 7.14 -16.20
CA PHE A 104 20.98 7.54 -16.15
C PHE A 104 19.99 6.37 -16.32
N TYR A 105 20.15 5.49 -17.32
CA TYR A 105 19.24 4.35 -17.50
C TYR A 105 19.24 3.40 -16.29
N ASP A 106 20.42 3.03 -15.78
CA ASP A 106 20.56 2.12 -14.64
C ASP A 106 19.95 2.74 -13.36
N HIS A 107 20.15 4.03 -13.10
CA HIS A 107 19.55 4.73 -11.96
C HIS A 107 18.01 4.85 -12.09
N PHE A 108 17.51 5.17 -13.28
CA PHE A 108 16.08 5.35 -13.51
C PHE A 108 15.33 4.01 -13.51
N GLY A 109 15.93 2.96 -14.08
CA GLY A 109 15.41 1.60 -14.02
C GLY A 109 15.33 1.05 -12.58
N THR A 110 16.33 1.34 -11.75
CA THR A 110 16.30 1.00 -10.32
C THR A 110 15.14 1.69 -9.60
N ALA A 111 14.88 2.97 -9.90
CA ALA A 111 13.76 3.71 -9.33
C ALA A 111 12.40 3.15 -9.78
N GLN A 112 12.26 2.80 -11.05
CA GLN A 112 11.06 2.14 -11.59
C GLN A 112 10.78 0.82 -10.87
N PHE A 113 11.79 -0.05 -10.73
CA PHE A 113 11.66 -1.31 -10.01
C PHE A 113 11.28 -1.09 -8.54
N GLY A 114 11.92 -0.12 -7.87
CA GLY A 114 11.59 0.24 -6.50
C GLY A 114 10.13 0.69 -6.32
N LEU A 115 9.60 1.49 -7.24
CA LEU A 115 8.21 1.94 -7.26
C LEU A 115 7.22 0.77 -7.40
N TRP A 116 7.48 -0.17 -8.32
CA TRP A 116 6.67 -1.38 -8.49
C TRP A 116 6.71 -2.28 -7.25
N CYS A 117 7.89 -2.50 -6.66
CA CYS A 117 8.01 -3.25 -5.42
C CYS A 117 7.22 -2.61 -4.28
N ALA A 118 7.33 -1.28 -4.12
CA ALA A 118 6.58 -0.55 -3.11
C ALA A 118 5.05 -0.64 -3.35
N TRP A 119 4.60 -0.59 -4.60
CA TRP A 119 3.20 -0.81 -4.95
C TRP A 119 2.71 -2.19 -4.49
N VAL A 120 3.46 -3.26 -4.77
CA VAL A 120 3.11 -4.63 -4.31
C VAL A 120 3.04 -4.70 -2.79
N VAL A 121 3.98 -4.08 -2.08
CA VAL A 121 3.96 -4.02 -0.61
C VAL A 121 2.68 -3.35 -0.09
N TRP A 122 2.25 -2.24 -0.70
CA TRP A 122 1.00 -1.58 -0.32
C TRP A 122 -0.24 -2.44 -0.55
N ILE A 123 -0.28 -3.21 -1.64
CA ILE A 123 -1.36 -4.17 -1.89
C ILE A 123 -1.39 -5.28 -0.83
N VAL A 124 -0.23 -5.83 -0.46
CA VAL A 124 -0.12 -6.84 0.59
C VAL A 124 -0.60 -6.27 1.93
N LEU A 125 -0.21 -5.04 2.29
CA LEU A 125 -0.67 -4.38 3.51
C LEU A 125 -2.19 -4.18 3.53
N ALA A 126 -2.78 -3.74 2.41
CA ALA A 126 -4.22 -3.57 2.29
C ALA A 126 -4.96 -4.91 2.43
N PHE A 127 -4.44 -5.97 1.81
CA PHE A 127 -5.00 -7.33 1.91
C PHE A 127 -4.93 -7.88 3.33
N LEU A 128 -3.79 -7.73 4.02
CA LEU A 128 -3.66 -8.14 5.42
C LEU A 128 -4.60 -7.36 6.34
N ALA A 129 -4.79 -6.06 6.10
CA ALA A 129 -5.77 -5.26 6.85
C ALA A 129 -7.21 -5.75 6.62
N PHE A 130 -7.54 -6.16 5.38
CA PHE A 130 -8.83 -6.75 5.05
C PHE A 130 -9.07 -8.10 5.76
N LEU A 131 -8.06 -8.97 5.80
CA LEU A 131 -8.17 -10.22 6.55
C LEU A 131 -8.33 -9.98 8.05
N LYS A 132 -7.63 -8.98 8.59
CA LYS A 132 -7.71 -8.61 10.01
C LYS A 132 -9.11 -8.12 10.39
N ILE A 133 -9.69 -7.22 9.59
CA ILE A 133 -11.06 -6.71 9.85
C ILE A 133 -12.09 -7.82 9.70
N SER A 134 -11.93 -8.72 8.71
CA SER A 134 -12.84 -9.86 8.52
C SER A 134 -12.81 -10.79 9.72
N HIS A 135 -11.61 -11.11 10.22
CA HIS A 135 -11.45 -11.95 11.40
C HIS A 135 -11.98 -11.26 12.67
N SER A 136 -11.78 -9.94 12.82
CA SER A 136 -12.32 -9.20 13.97
C SER A 136 -13.84 -9.17 13.95
N CYS A 137 -14.46 -8.90 12.79
CA CYS A 137 -15.91 -8.89 12.62
C CYS A 137 -16.52 -10.24 13.01
N ASN A 138 -15.95 -11.34 12.51
CA ASN A 138 -16.40 -12.69 12.86
C ASN A 138 -16.25 -12.99 14.36
N ARG A 139 -15.16 -12.52 14.99
CA ARG A 139 -14.95 -12.70 16.44
C ARG A 139 -15.97 -11.90 17.26
N ASP A 140 -16.28 -10.68 16.84
CA ASP A 140 -17.23 -9.80 17.52
C ASP A 140 -18.66 -10.36 17.44
N ASP A 141 -19.06 -10.90 16.28
CA ASP A 141 -20.35 -11.59 16.08
C ASP A 141 -20.51 -12.81 16.99
N VAL A 142 -19.47 -13.65 17.09
CA VAL A 142 -19.48 -14.83 17.99
C VAL A 142 -19.60 -14.40 19.45
N SER A 143 -18.87 -13.35 19.86
CA SER A 143 -18.93 -12.79 21.21
C SER A 143 -20.31 -12.25 21.55
N LEU A 144 -20.96 -11.54 20.61
CA LEU A 144 -22.29 -11.00 20.78
C LEU A 144 -23.33 -12.12 20.92
N ARG A 145 -23.31 -13.11 20.02
CA ARG A 145 -24.20 -14.27 20.09
C ARG A 145 -24.04 -15.04 21.41
N TYR A 146 -22.81 -15.21 21.90
CA TYR A 146 -22.58 -15.84 23.20
C TYR A 146 -23.21 -15.03 24.35
N LYS A 147 -23.06 -13.70 24.35
CA LYS A 147 -23.69 -12.82 25.35
C LYS A 147 -25.22 -12.91 25.33
N GLU A 148 -25.84 -12.95 24.15
CA GLU A 148 -27.28 -13.12 24.02
C GLU A 148 -27.76 -14.45 24.64
N THR A 149 -27.07 -15.56 24.38
CA THR A 149 -27.44 -16.87 24.95
C THR A 149 -27.39 -16.88 26.48
N LEU A 150 -26.38 -16.24 27.08
CA LEU A 150 -26.27 -16.12 28.54
C LEU A 150 -27.41 -15.28 29.14
N LEU A 151 -27.77 -14.17 28.49
CA LEU A 151 -28.88 -13.33 28.93
C LEU A 151 -30.22 -14.07 28.85
N THR A 152 -30.45 -14.85 27.79
CA THR A 152 -31.65 -15.69 27.65
C THR A 152 -31.73 -16.75 28.74
N GLN A 153 -30.62 -17.45 29.04
CA GLN A 153 -30.58 -18.45 30.11
C GLN A 153 -30.84 -17.83 31.49
N GLN A 154 -30.22 -16.68 31.78
CA GLN A 154 -30.43 -15.98 33.05
C GLN A 154 -31.89 -15.52 33.21
N SER A 155 -32.53 -15.05 32.14
CA SER A 155 -33.95 -14.67 32.15
C SER A 155 -34.87 -15.85 32.42
N GLN A 156 -34.62 -17.02 31.79
CA GLN A 156 -35.42 -18.22 32.04
C GLN A 156 -35.24 -18.79 33.45
N GLY A 157 -34.01 -18.80 33.97
CA GLY A 157 -33.73 -19.19 35.35
C GLY A 157 -34.45 -18.30 36.36
N PHE A 158 -34.49 -16.99 36.11
CA PHE A 158 -35.25 -16.06 36.95
C PHE A 158 -36.76 -16.33 36.89
N HIS A 159 -37.32 -16.56 35.70
CA HIS A 159 -38.76 -16.80 35.55
C HIS A 159 -39.20 -18.13 36.20
N GLY A 160 -38.43 -19.21 36.02
CA GLY A 160 -38.71 -20.50 36.69
C GLY A 160 -38.65 -20.40 38.22
N ASN A 161 -37.70 -19.64 38.77
CA ASN A 161 -37.56 -19.46 40.21
C ASN A 161 -38.74 -18.66 40.80
N VAL A 162 -39.20 -17.59 40.12
CA VAL A 162 -40.38 -16.82 40.54
C VAL A 162 -41.66 -17.67 40.51
N THR A 163 -41.80 -18.57 39.53
CA THR A 163 -42.99 -19.45 39.44
C THR A 163 -43.00 -20.50 40.56
N SER A 164 -41.82 -20.94 41.03
CA SER A 164 -41.70 -21.90 42.13
C SER A 164 -41.94 -21.30 43.53
N VAL A 165 -41.80 -19.99 43.70
CA VAL A 165 -42.03 -19.29 44.98
C VAL A 165 -43.51 -18.94 45.19
N PHE A 166 -44.33 -18.96 44.12
CA PHE A 166 -45.76 -18.66 44.18
C PHE A 166 -46.66 -19.91 44.19
N VAL A 167 -46.09 -21.11 44.35
CA VAL A 167 -46.79 -22.39 44.57
C VAL A 167 -46.49 -22.87 45.98
#